data_AF-A0A354F1U2-F1
#
_entry.id   AF-A0A354F1U2-F1
#
_cell.length_a   1.000
_cell.length_b   1.000
_cell.length_c   1.000
_cell.angle_alpha   90.00
_cell.angle_beta   90.00
_cell.angle_gamma   90.00
#
_symmetry.space_group_name_H-M   'P 1'
#
loop_
_entity.id
_entity.type
_entity.pdbx_description
1 polymer ?
#
loop_
_entity_poly.entity_id
_entity_poly.type
_entity_poly.pdbx_seq_one_letter_code
_entity_poly.pdbx_strand_id
1 'polypeptide(L)' 'MGPFSDVVKEAEEVSLFGFPVRVLTLDGLIRAKRAAGRRKDLTIVPELEALRELLEGKDKKQE' A
#
# COMPACT_ATOMS: atom_id res chain seq x y z
N MET A 1 10.41 -3.63 6.00
CA MET A 1 10.06 -4.76 5.12
C MET A 1 11.28 -5.65 5.01
N GLY A 2 11.10 -6.95 5.22
CA GLY A 2 12.19 -7.94 5.22
C GLY A 2 12.50 -8.47 3.81
N PRO A 3 12.77 -9.78 3.65
CA PRO A 3 13.07 -10.38 2.35
C PRO A 3 11.90 -10.30 1.37
N PHE A 4 12.21 -10.51 0.08
CA PHE A 4 11.24 -10.45 -1.02
C PHE A 4 9.98 -11.31 -0.78
N SER A 5 10.13 -12.47 -0.13
CA SER A 5 9.01 -13.34 0.22
C SER A 5 7.94 -12.68 1.10
N ASP A 6 8.32 -11.74 1.97
CA ASP A 6 7.37 -11.02 2.81
C ASP A 6 6.70 -9.87 2.06
N VAL A 7 7.38 -9.30 1.07
CA VAL A 7 6.81 -8.28 0.17
C VAL A 7 5.74 -8.90 -0.73
N VAL A 8 5.96 -10.12 -1.22
CA VAL A 8 5.00 -10.84 -2.07
C VAL A 8 3.71 -11.18 -1.33
N LYS A 9 3.77 -11.48 -0.03
CA LYS A 9 2.57 -11.75 0.79
C LYS A 9 1.67 -10.52 0.92
N GLU A 10 2.26 -9.34 0.84
CA GLU A 10 1.59 -8.05 0.96
C GLU A 10 1.25 -7.43 -0.41
N ALA A 11 1.35 -8.22 -1.48
CA ALA A 11 1.03 -7.79 -2.83
C ALA A 11 -0.33 -8.33 -3.28
N GLU A 12 -1.13 -7.48 -3.91
CA GLU A 12 -2.38 -7.81 -4.56
C GLU A 12 -2.20 -7.83 -6.08
N GLU A 13 -3.02 -8.63 -6.77
CA GLU A 13 -3.03 -8.67 -8.22
C GLU A 13 -4.08 -7.69 -8.76
N VAL A 14 -3.63 -6.78 -9.62
CA VAL A 14 -4.48 -5.79 -10.30
C VAL A 14 -4.23 -5.86 -11.80
N SER A 15 -5.30 -5.68 -12.56
CA SER A 15 -5.19 -5.56 -14.01
C SER A 15 -4.85 -4.13 -14.38
N LEU A 16 -3.63 -3.91 -14.89
CA LEU A 16 -3.21 -2.62 -15.44
C LEU A 16 -2.97 -2.77 -16.94
N PHE A 17 -3.66 -1.94 -17.73
CA PHE A 17 -3.54 -1.94 -19.19
C PHE A 17 -3.80 -3.32 -19.85
N GLY A 18 -4.66 -4.14 -19.23
CA GLY A 18 -4.97 -5.50 -19.70
C GLY A 18 -3.97 -6.58 -19.27
N PHE A 19 -2.99 -6.24 -18.43
CA PHE A 19 -2.01 -7.18 -17.90
C PHE A 19 -2.19 -7.36 -16.38
N PRO A 20 -2.22 -8.62 -15.88
CA PRO A 20 -2.19 -8.87 -14.45
C PRO A 20 -0.80 -8.50 -13.92
N VAL A 21 -0.76 -7.57 -12.97
CA VAL A 21 0.47 -7.18 -12.28
C VAL A 21 0.26 -7.26 -10.78
N ARG A 22 1.33 -7.62 -10.06
CA ARG A 22 1.33 -7.60 -8.60
C ARG A 22 1.84 -6.27 -8.11
N VAL A 23 1.02 -5.58 -7.33
CA VAL A 23 1.38 -4.32 -6.68
C VAL A 23 1.26 -4.51 -5.17
N LEU A 24 2.01 -3.70 -4.41
CA LEU A 24 1.83 -3.70 -2.97
C LEU A 24 0.45 -3.16 -2.61
N THR A 25 -0.20 -3.85 -1.66
CA THR A 25 -1.37 -3.32 -0.95
C THR A 25 -1.03 -1.98 -0.31
N LEU A 26 -2.04 -1.18 0.03
CA LEU A 26 -1.82 0.11 0.67
C LEU A 26 -1.01 -0.01 1.98
N ASP A 27 -1.30 -1.01 2.81
CA ASP A 27 -0.53 -1.29 4.03
C ASP A 27 0.89 -1.79 3.75
N GLY A 28 1.04 -2.65 2.73
CA GLY A 28 2.34 -3.07 2.22
C GLY A 28 3.19 -1.88 1.79
N LEU A 29 2.59 -0.93 1.05
CA LEU A 29 3.24 0.27 0.56
C LEU A 29 3.65 1.21 1.70
N ILE A 30 2.77 1.46 2.69
CA ILE A 30 3.10 2.29 3.86
C ILE A 30 4.30 1.70 4.63
N ARG A 31 4.29 0.38 4.87
CA ARG A 31 5.42 -0.31 5.53
C ARG A 31 6.70 -0.25 4.71
N ALA A 32 6.62 -0.38 3.38
CA ALA A 32 7.77 -0.24 2.50
C ALA A 32 8.38 1.16 2.60
N LYS A 33 7.53 2.19 2.53
CA LYS A 33 7.93 3.61 2.56
C LYS A 33 8.55 4.01 3.90
N ARG A 34 7.97 3.56 5.02
CA ARG A 34 8.57 3.74 6.36
C ARG A 34 9.93 3.04 6.49
N ALA A 35 10.05 1.82 5.98
CA ALA A 35 11.31 1.06 6.05
C ALA A 35 12.42 1.62 5.15
N ALA A 36 12.07 2.20 4.00
CA ALA A 36 13.03 2.81 3.08
C ALA A 36 13.66 4.10 3.63
N GLY A 37 12.94 4.82 4.51
CA GLY A 37 13.48 5.93 5.31
C GLY A 37 13.99 7.15 4.53
N ARG A 38 13.81 7.20 3.21
CA ARG A 38 14.21 8.33 2.37
C ARG A 38 13.28 9.51 2.63
N ARG A 39 13.84 10.73 2.61
CA ARG A 39 13.11 11.97 2.94
C ARG A 39 11.81 12.15 2.14
N LYS A 40 11.80 11.79 0.86
CA LYS A 40 10.61 11.86 -0.01
C LYS A 40 9.56 10.80 0.34
N ASP A 41 10.01 9.61 0.72
CA ASP A 41 9.14 8.51 1.11
C ASP A 41 8.46 8.76 2.46
N LEU A 42 9.11 9.50 3.38
CA LEU A 42 8.53 9.90 4.66
C LEU A 42 7.45 10.98 4.53
N THR A 43 7.56 11.88 3.56
CA THR A 43 6.55 12.93 3.33
C THR A 43 5.21 12.37 2.87
N ILE A 44 5.22 11.27 2.10
CA ILE A 44 3.99 10.69 1.53
C ILE A 44 3.30 9.69 2.46
N VAL A 45 3.99 9.16 3.47
CA VAL A 45 3.41 8.26 4.49
C VAL A 45 2.13 8.83 5.13
N PRO A 46 2.07 10.08 5.63
CA PRO A 46 0.85 10.62 6.23
C PRO A 46 -0.31 10.72 5.23
N GLU A 47 -0.05 11.02 3.96
CA GLU A 47 -1.08 11.06 2.92
C GLU A 47 -1.63 9.65 2.64
N LEU A 48 -0.77 8.63 2.62
CA LEU A 48 -1.18 7.24 2.46
C LEU A 48 -1.98 6.73 3.66
N GLU A 49 -1.63 7.14 4.88
CA GLU A 49 -2.39 6.80 6.10
C GLU A 49 -3.78 7.46 6.09
N ALA A 50 -3.88 8.73 5.67
CA ALA A 50 -5.17 9.40 5.48
C ALA A 50 -6.02 8.71 4.39
N LEU A 51 -5.41 8.29 3.29
CA LEU A 51 -6.10 7.52 2.25
C LEU A 51 -6.63 6.19 2.78
N ARG A 52 -5.85 5.48 3.60
CA ARG A 52 -6.28 4.23 4.24
C ARG A 52 -7.52 4.47 5.11
N GLU A 53 -7.49 5.48 5.96
CA GLU A 53 -8.62 5.84 6.83
C GLU A 53 -9.89 6.20 6.03
N LEU A 54 -9.74 6.89 4.89
CA LEU A 54 -10.86 7.19 3.99
C LEU A 54 -11.45 5.95 3.32
N LEU A 55 -10.62 4.97 2.96
CA LEU A 55 -11.07 3.72 2.36
C LEU A 55 -11.76 2.82 3.40
N GLU A 56 -11.19 2.69 4.60
CA GLU A 56 -11.81 1.97 5.73
C GLU A 56 -13.14 2.61 6.17
N GLY A 57 -13.23 3.94 6.14
CA GLY A 57 -14.47 4.67 6.44
C GLY A 57 -15.54 4.58 5.35
N LYS A 58 -15.15 4.31 4.10
CA LYS A 58 -16.09 4.06 2.98
C LYS A 58 -16.67 2.66 3.01
N ASP A 59 -15.89 1.67 3.45
CA ASP A 59 -16.34 0.28 3.61
C ASP A 59 -17.51 0.17 4.60
N LYS A 60 -17.46 0.94 5.71
CA LYS A 60 -18.52 1.00 6.72
C LYS A 60 -19.81 1.75 6.32
N LYS A 61 -19.84 2.44 5.18
CA LYS A 61 -21.03 3.18 4.70
C LYS A 61 -21.84 2.44 3.64
N GLN A 62 -21.40 1.24 3.21
CA GLN A 62 -22.14 0.39 2.27
C GLN A 62 -22.91 -0.76 2.94
N GLU A 63 -22.91 -0.85 4.27
CA GLU A 63 -23.65 -1.87 5.05
C GLU A 63 -24.93 -1.32 5.68
#